data_AF-A0A7J0EA49-F1
#
_entry.id   AF-A0A7J0EA49-F1
#
_cell.length_a   1.000
_cell.length_b   1.000
_cell.length_c   1.000
_cell.angle_alpha   90.00
_cell.angle_beta   90.00
_cell.angle_gamma   90.00
#
_symmetry.space_group_name_H-M   'P 1'
#
loop_
_entity.id
_entity.type
_entity.pdbx_description
1 polymer ?
#
loop_
_entity_poly.entity_id
_entity_poly.type
_entity_poly.pdbx_seq_one_letter_code
_entity_poly.pdbx_strand_id
1 'polypeptide(L)'
;MRALQASTSYGGVGVSSVVTTPRLRPPRRRVILAQVEPSEKSVEMMRKFSEQYARKSGTFFCVDKGVTSVVIKGLADHKDTLGAPLCPCRHYDDKPAEVGQGFWNCPCVPMRER
;
A
#
# COMPACT_ATOMS: atom_id res chain seq x y z
N MET A 1 61.94 -23.01 15.28
CA MET A 1 62.13 -24.11 16.26
C MET A 1 61.93 -23.58 17.66
N ARG A 2 60.88 -24.02 18.36
CA ARG A 2 60.84 -24.46 19.77
C ARG A 2 59.40 -24.49 20.25
N ALA A 3 58.92 -25.72 20.45
CA ALA A 3 57.71 -26.04 21.18
C ALA A 3 57.91 -25.75 22.67
N LEU A 4 56.81 -25.54 23.39
CA LEU A 4 56.56 -26.12 24.71
C LEU A 4 55.06 -26.01 25.02
N GLN A 5 54.42 -27.18 25.10
CA GLN A 5 53.11 -27.37 25.71
C GLN A 5 53.29 -27.38 27.24
N ALA A 6 52.28 -26.94 27.98
CA ALA A 6 52.06 -27.41 29.34
C ALA A 6 50.55 -27.42 29.64
N SER A 7 50.03 -28.63 29.73
CA SER A 7 48.70 -28.97 30.24
C SER A 7 48.69 -28.81 31.76
N THR A 8 47.64 -28.21 32.31
CA THR A 8 47.22 -28.51 33.68
C THR A 8 45.70 -28.54 33.74
N SER A 9 45.20 -29.77 33.77
CA SER A 9 43.86 -30.14 34.19
C SER A 9 43.75 -30.04 35.71
N TYR A 10 42.84 -29.23 36.22
CA TYR A 10 42.26 -29.46 37.54
C TYR A 10 40.76 -29.17 37.45
N GLY A 11 39.97 -30.21 37.72
CA GLY A 11 38.53 -30.16 37.75
C GLY A 11 38.00 -29.33 38.90
N GLY A 12 36.87 -28.69 38.68
CA GLY A 12 36.12 -27.95 39.68
C GLY A 12 34.67 -27.84 39.23
N VAL A 13 33.84 -28.70 39.80
CA VAL A 13 32.39 -28.73 39.71
C VAL A 13 31.76 -27.37 39.98
N GLY A 14 30.77 -26.97 39.19
CA GLY A 14 30.13 -25.66 39.33
C GLY A 14 28.83 -25.56 38.54
N VAL A 15 27.75 -26.01 39.18
CA VAL A 15 26.36 -26.04 38.73
C VAL A 15 25.86 -24.64 38.34
N SER A 16 25.27 -24.49 37.16
CA SER A 16 23.94 -23.85 36.97
C SER A 16 23.64 -23.66 35.49
N SER A 17 22.69 -24.46 35.02
CA SER A 17 21.98 -24.26 33.77
C SER A 17 21.36 -22.86 33.75
N VAL A 18 22.03 -21.89 33.13
CA VAL A 18 21.38 -20.65 32.72
C VAL A 18 20.44 -21.00 31.56
N VAL A 19 19.19 -21.28 31.92
CA VAL A 19 18.06 -21.33 31.00
C VAL A 19 18.04 -20.00 30.26
N THR A 20 18.60 -19.98 29.05
CA THR A 20 18.48 -18.85 28.14
C THR A 20 17.05 -18.87 27.64
N THR A 21 16.17 -18.13 28.31
CA THR A 21 14.82 -17.90 27.81
C THR A 21 14.94 -17.19 26.46
N PRO A 22 14.37 -17.73 25.36
CA PRO A 22 14.32 -16.97 24.12
C PRO A 22 13.42 -15.77 24.39
N ARG A 23 14.00 -14.57 24.38
CA ARG A 23 13.27 -13.32 24.46
C ARG A 23 12.36 -13.26 23.24
N LEU A 24 11.11 -13.69 23.40
CA LEU A 24 10.08 -13.60 22.38
C LEU A 24 10.01 -12.14 21.95
N ARG A 25 10.54 -11.86 20.75
CA ARG A 25 10.35 -10.55 20.12
C ARG A 25 8.86 -10.39 19.94
N PRO A 26 8.22 -9.33 20.50
CA PRO A 26 6.83 -9.07 20.19
C PRO A 26 6.70 -8.94 18.67
N PRO A 27 5.61 -9.46 18.07
CA PRO A 27 5.39 -9.27 16.65
C PRO A 27 5.39 -7.76 16.42
N ARG A 28 6.25 -7.29 15.51
CA ARG A 28 6.15 -5.93 14.99
C ARG A 28 4.76 -5.83 14.37
N ARG A 29 3.80 -5.34 15.15
CA ARG A 29 2.52 -4.86 14.65
C ARG A 29 2.90 -3.74 13.70
N ARG A 30 3.01 -4.05 12.41
CA ARG A 30 3.08 -3.04 11.35
C ARG A 30 1.79 -2.26 11.52
N VAL A 31 1.87 -1.12 12.20
CA VAL A 31 0.82 -0.13 12.18
C VAL A 31 0.78 0.30 10.72
N ILE A 32 -0.23 -0.18 9.99
CA ILE A 32 -0.49 0.25 8.62
C ILE A 32 -0.71 1.75 8.75
N LEU A 33 0.25 2.52 8.23
CA LEU A 33 0.22 3.97 8.18
C LEU A 33 -1.12 4.36 7.54
N ALA A 34 -1.96 5.02 8.33
CA ALA A 34 -3.28 5.45 7.93
C ALA A 34 -3.17 6.18 6.59
N GLN A 35 -3.73 5.59 5.52
CA GLN A 35 -4.00 6.35 4.31
C GLN A 35 -5.05 7.39 4.71
N VAL A 36 -4.84 8.65 4.33
CA VAL A 36 -5.86 9.69 4.50
C VAL A 36 -7.11 9.17 3.79
N GLU A 37 -8.17 8.94 4.56
CA GLU A 37 -9.44 8.53 3.97
C GLU A 37 -9.99 9.72 3.18
N PRO A 38 -10.33 9.55 1.90
CA PRO A 38 -10.94 10.62 1.12
C PRO A 38 -12.26 11.04 1.75
N SER A 39 -12.68 12.27 1.49
CA SER A 39 -13.96 12.76 1.98
C SER A 39 -15.10 11.88 1.49
N GLU A 40 -16.05 11.55 2.36
CA GLU A 40 -17.28 10.81 1.98
C GLU A 40 -18.00 11.48 0.80
N LYS A 41 -17.96 12.81 0.74
CA LYS A 41 -18.52 13.60 -0.37
C LYS A 41 -17.84 13.28 -1.70
N SER A 42 -16.52 13.14 -1.70
CA SER A 42 -15.74 12.85 -2.90
C SER A 42 -15.89 11.41 -3.33
N VAL A 43 -15.94 10.47 -2.38
CA VAL A 43 -16.26 9.05 -2.67
C VAL A 43 -17.63 8.93 -3.31
N GLU A 44 -18.65 9.58 -2.74
CA GLU A 44 -20.01 9.53 -3.28
C GLU A 44 -20.10 10.19 -4.67
N MET A 45 -19.38 11.28 -4.89
CA MET A 45 -19.28 11.91 -6.21
C MET A 45 -18.64 10.97 -7.24
N MET A 46 -17.54 10.29 -6.88
CA MET A 46 -16.85 9.36 -7.77
C MET A 46 -17.66 8.07 -8.00
N ARG A 47 -18.45 7.63 -7.02
CA ARG A 47 -19.42 6.53 -7.19
C ARG A 47 -20.48 6.87 -8.22
N LYS A 48 -21.15 8.02 -8.07
CA LYS A 48 -22.18 8.49 -9.01
C LYS A 48 -21.62 8.71 -10.42
N PHE A 49 -20.43 9.30 -10.50
CA PHE A 49 -19.70 9.44 -11.77
C PHE A 49 -19.46 8.08 -12.43
N SER A 50 -18.96 7.10 -11.68
CA SER A 50 -18.65 5.76 -12.22
C SER A 50 -19.92 5.07 -12.72
N GLU A 51 -21.03 5.15 -11.98
CA GLU A 51 -22.30 4.55 -12.40
C GLU A 51 -22.89 5.23 -13.64
N GLN A 52 -22.85 6.56 -13.69
CA GLN A 52 -23.33 7.30 -14.84
C GLN A 52 -22.47 7.02 -16.07
N TYR A 53 -21.16 6.99 -15.91
CA TYR A 53 -20.24 6.73 -17.01
C TYR A 53 -20.42 5.30 -17.54
N ALA A 54 -20.50 4.30 -16.66
CA ALA A 54 -20.77 2.91 -17.04
C ALA A 54 -22.06 2.76 -17.87
N ARG A 55 -23.15 3.43 -17.45
CA ARG A 55 -24.39 3.47 -18.24
C ARG A 55 -24.21 4.15 -19.60
N LYS A 56 -23.43 5.23 -19.65
CA LYS A 56 -23.20 6.01 -20.88
C LYS A 56 -22.33 5.26 -21.89
N SER A 57 -21.29 4.57 -21.43
CA SER A 57 -20.37 3.80 -22.27
C SER A 57 -20.82 2.37 -22.53
N GLY A 58 -21.91 1.91 -21.91
CA GLY A 58 -22.37 0.51 -22.02
C GLY A 58 -21.40 -0.49 -21.40
N THR A 59 -20.56 -0.04 -20.45
CA THR A 59 -19.56 -0.87 -19.77
C THR A 59 -20.07 -1.33 -18.41
N PHE A 60 -19.47 -2.39 -17.88
CA PHE A 60 -19.88 -3.00 -16.62
C PHE A 60 -18.76 -2.93 -15.58
N PHE A 61 -19.14 -2.95 -14.31
CA PHE A 61 -18.16 -3.09 -13.23
C PHE A 61 -17.63 -4.53 -13.14
N CYS A 62 -16.47 -4.66 -12.50
CA CYS A 62 -15.93 -5.98 -12.17
C CYS A 62 -16.91 -6.78 -11.31
N VAL A 63 -16.89 -8.12 -11.46
CA VAL A 63 -17.66 -9.05 -10.63
C VAL A 63 -17.30 -8.92 -9.15
N ASP A 64 -16.03 -8.62 -8.87
CA ASP A 64 -15.57 -8.30 -7.53
C ASP A 64 -15.77 -6.81 -7.25
N LYS A 65 -16.74 -6.52 -6.38
CA LYS A 65 -17.07 -5.16 -5.95
C LYS A 65 -15.95 -4.50 -5.15
N GLY A 66 -15.07 -5.29 -4.51
CA GLY A 66 -13.91 -4.76 -3.80
C GLY A 66 -12.96 -3.99 -4.73
N VAL A 67 -12.74 -4.50 -5.95
CA VAL A 67 -11.94 -3.82 -6.97
C VAL A 67 -12.55 -2.47 -7.32
N THR A 68 -13.87 -2.44 -7.60
CA THR A 68 -14.59 -1.21 -7.91
C THR A 68 -14.50 -0.20 -6.77
N SER A 69 -14.68 -0.64 -5.52
CA SER A 69 -14.59 0.22 -4.34
C SER A 69 -13.20 0.83 -4.14
N VAL A 70 -12.14 0.04 -4.30
CA VAL A 70 -10.75 0.54 -4.16
C VAL A 70 -10.43 1.57 -5.24
N VAL A 71 -10.85 1.33 -6.48
CA VAL A 71 -10.62 2.28 -7.58
C VAL A 71 -11.40 3.59 -7.35
N ILE A 72 -12.67 3.52 -6.96
CA ILE A 72 -13.48 4.72 -6.66
C ILE A 72 -12.85 5.52 -5.51
N LYS A 73 -12.37 4.84 -4.48
CA LYS A 73 -11.70 5.48 -3.35
C LYS A 73 -10.39 6.15 -3.78
N GLY A 74 -9.57 5.50 -4.59
CA GLY A 74 -8.35 6.10 -5.13
C GLY A 74 -8.61 7.31 -6.03
N LEU A 75 -9.66 7.26 -6.85
CA LEU A 75 -10.10 8.41 -7.65
C LEU A 75 -10.56 9.58 -6.78
N ALA A 76 -11.27 9.29 -5.68
CA ALA A 76 -11.71 10.29 -4.73
C ALA A 76 -10.55 10.94 -3.98
N ASP A 77 -9.56 10.15 -3.56
CA ASP A 77 -8.36 10.66 -2.89
C ASP A 77 -7.53 11.58 -3.79
N HIS A 78 -7.30 11.18 -5.05
CA HIS A 78 -6.64 12.06 -6.02
C HIS A 78 -7.46 13.33 -6.31
N LYS A 79 -8.79 13.25 -6.30
CA LYS A 79 -9.64 14.43 -6.45
C LYS A 79 -9.49 15.39 -5.27
N ASP A 80 -9.41 14.88 -4.04
CA ASP A 80 -9.27 15.72 -2.84
C ASP A 80 -7.88 16.33 -2.73
N THR A 81 -6.84 15.58 -3.10
CA THR A 81 -5.43 16.00 -2.96
C THR A 81 -4.90 16.80 -4.14
N LEU A 82 -5.29 16.44 -5.37
CA LEU A 82 -4.79 17.04 -6.61
C LEU A 82 -5.84 17.91 -7.33
N GLY A 83 -7.10 17.89 -6.89
CA GLY A 83 -8.22 18.61 -7.51
C GLY A 83 -8.88 17.87 -8.68
N ALA A 84 -8.26 16.82 -9.22
CA ALA A 84 -8.78 16.02 -10.34
C ALA A 84 -8.64 14.51 -10.09
N PRO A 85 -9.57 13.68 -10.61
CA PRO A 85 -9.57 12.24 -10.37
C PRO A 85 -8.53 11.51 -11.25
N LEU A 86 -7.25 11.67 -10.93
CA LEU A 86 -6.16 10.99 -11.63
C LEU A 86 -6.26 9.46 -11.47
N CYS A 87 -6.00 8.67 -12.52
CA CYS A 87 -6.14 7.22 -12.47
C CYS A 87 -5.26 6.58 -11.35
N PRO A 88 -5.84 5.86 -10.36
CA PRO A 88 -5.09 5.36 -9.20
C PRO A 88 -4.31 4.07 -9.50
N CYS A 89 -4.56 3.42 -10.62
CA CYS A 89 -3.94 2.14 -10.99
C CYS A 89 -2.60 2.31 -11.74
N ARG A 90 -2.03 3.53 -11.76
CA ARG A 90 -0.75 3.82 -12.40
C ARG A 90 0.20 4.49 -11.43
N HIS A 91 1.49 4.29 -11.69
CA HIS A 91 2.54 5.08 -11.09
C HIS A 91 2.83 6.31 -11.95
N TYR A 92 3.15 7.42 -11.29
CA TYR A 92 3.51 8.70 -11.93
C TYR A 92 4.71 9.28 -11.20
N ASP A 93 5.65 9.86 -11.94
CA ASP A 93 6.79 10.57 -11.38
C ASP A 93 6.34 11.92 -10.79
N ASP A 94 5.48 12.65 -11.50
CA ASP A 94 4.91 13.93 -11.09
C ASP A 94 3.38 13.93 -11.27
N LYS A 95 2.65 13.66 -10.18
CA LYS A 95 1.17 13.63 -10.20
C LYS A 95 0.55 14.99 -10.55
N PRO A 96 0.98 16.14 -9.96
CA PRO A 96 0.50 17.46 -10.37
C PRO A 96 0.65 17.76 -11.87
N ALA A 97 1.80 17.44 -12.47
CA ALA A 97 2.03 17.65 -13.90
C ALA A 97 1.05 16.84 -14.75
N GLU A 98 0.85 15.56 -14.42
CA GLU A 98 -0.08 14.66 -15.13
C GLU A 98 -1.54 15.10 -14.98
N VAL A 99 -1.92 15.62 -13.82
CA VAL A 99 -3.24 16.22 -13.61
C VAL A 99 -3.43 17.45 -14.50
N GLY A 100 -2.40 18.29 -14.63
CA GLY A 100 -2.40 19.45 -15.52
C GLY A 100 -2.53 19.08 -16.99
N GLN A 101 -1.85 18.01 -17.44
CA GLN A 101 -1.98 17.48 -18.81
C GLN A 101 -3.35 16.83 -19.05
N GLY A 102 -3.90 16.17 -18.04
CA GLY A 102 -5.24 15.60 -18.05
C GLY A 102 -5.41 14.34 -18.89
N PHE A 103 -4.34 13.76 -19.44
CA PHE A 103 -4.38 12.52 -20.20
C PHE A 103 -4.93 11.34 -19.35
N TRP A 104 -4.50 11.28 -18.08
CA TRP A 104 -4.86 10.24 -17.13
C TRP A 104 -5.96 10.64 -16.14
N ASN A 105 -6.55 11.82 -16.28
CA ASN A 105 -7.71 12.22 -15.48
C ASN A 105 -8.92 11.41 -15.91
N CYS A 106 -9.59 10.77 -14.96
CA CYS A 106 -10.73 9.90 -15.22
C CYS A 106 -11.93 10.70 -15.77
N PRO A 107 -12.56 10.29 -16.89
CA PRO A 107 -12.22 9.14 -17.73
C PRO A 107 -11.03 9.45 -18.63
N CYS A 108 -9.98 8.63 -18.52
CA CYS A 108 -8.70 8.84 -19.21
C CYS A 108 -8.85 8.71 -20.73
N VAL A 109 -7.90 9.26 -21.49
CA VAL A 109 -7.89 9.19 -22.97
C VAL A 109 -8.16 7.77 -23.49
N PRO A 110 -7.47 6.72 -22.99
CA PRO A 110 -7.81 5.34 -23.33
C PRO A 110 -9.28 4.96 -23.21
N MET A 111 -9.92 5.29 -22.10
CA MET A 111 -11.31 4.92 -21.85
C MET A 111 -12.30 5.65 -22.76
N ARG A 112 -11.91 6.83 -23.27
CA ARG A 112 -12.77 7.64 -24.14
C ARG A 112 -12.70 7.23 -25.60
N GLU A 113 -11.58 6.67 -26.03
CA GLU A 113 -11.27 6.43 -27.44
C GLU A 113 -11.37 4.96 -27.87
N ARG A 114 -11.35 4.01 -26.92
CA ARG A 114 -11.36 2.57 -27.18
C ARG A 114 -12.03 1.80 -26.04
#